data_AF-A0A957GC95-F1
#
_entry.id   AF-A0A957GC95-F1
#
_cell.length_a   1.000
_cell.length_b   1.000
_cell.length_c   1.000
_cell.angle_alpha   90.00
_cell.angle_beta   90.00
_cell.angle_gamma   90.00
#
_symmetry.space_group_name_H-M   'P 1'
#
loop_
_entity.id
_entity.type
_entity.pdbx_description
1 polymer ?
#
loop_
_entity_poly.entity_id
_entity_poly.type
_entity_poly.pdbx_seq_one_letter_code
_entity_poly.pdbx_strand_id
1 'polypeptide(L)'
;TLLVKTAAEAIQADFARIQFTPDLLPADLVGTQIYNPRTYEFSVHQGPIFANLILADEINRAPAKVQSALLEAMQERQVTIGDVTFRMEDLFLVLATQNPIEQE
;
A
#
# COMPACT_ATOMS: atom_id res chain seq x y z
N THR A 1 14.75 7.65 3.13
CA THR A 1 13.73 8.28 2.26
C THR A 1 14.31 8.78 0.94
N LEU A 2 15.36 9.64 0.92
CA LEU A 2 15.91 10.23 -0.32
C LEU A 2 16.27 9.19 -1.39
N LEU A 3 16.94 8.10 -1.01
CA LEU A 3 17.38 7.06 -1.94
C LEU A 3 16.24 6.50 -2.80
N VAL A 4 15.15 6.06 -2.17
CA VAL A 4 14.03 5.41 -2.87
C VAL A 4 13.29 6.41 -3.76
N LYS A 5 13.08 7.63 -3.25
CA LYS A 5 12.43 8.70 -4.01
C LYS A 5 13.24 9.09 -5.25
N THR A 6 14.55 9.31 -5.11
CA THR A 6 15.42 9.67 -6.24
C THR A 6 15.55 8.51 -7.23
N ALA A 7 15.55 7.27 -6.76
CA ALA A 7 15.53 6.10 -7.65
C ALA A 7 14.24 6.05 -8.48
N ALA A 8 13.08 6.29 -7.86
CA ALA A 8 11.78 6.35 -8.55
C ALA A 8 11.76 7.47 -9.61
N GLU A 9 12.22 8.67 -9.24
CA GLU A 9 12.33 9.80 -10.18
C GLU A 9 13.27 9.49 -11.36
N ALA A 10 14.39 8.82 -11.11
CA ALA A 10 15.36 8.47 -12.15
C ALA A 10 14.82 7.48 -13.19
N ILE A 11 13.88 6.61 -12.80
CA ILE A 11 13.26 5.63 -13.70
C ILE A 11 11.83 6.00 -14.11
N GLN A 12 11.39 7.23 -13.80
CA GLN A 12 10.04 7.73 -14.09
C GLN A 12 8.92 6.83 -13.52
N ALA A 13 9.13 6.36 -12.30
CA ALA A 13 8.20 5.49 -11.58
C ALA A 13 7.48 6.24 -10.46
N ASP A 14 6.23 5.85 -10.20
CA ASP A 14 5.45 6.37 -9.10
C ASP A 14 6.03 5.94 -7.75
N PHE A 15 6.03 6.88 -6.80
CA PHE A 15 6.56 6.65 -5.45
C PHE A 15 5.49 6.90 -4.40
N ALA A 16 5.30 5.93 -3.50
CA ALA A 16 4.49 6.10 -2.30
C ALA A 16 5.32 5.82 -1.04
N ARG A 17 5.04 6.57 0.02
CA ARG A 17 5.56 6.31 1.36
C ARG A 17 4.40 6.04 2.29
N ILE A 18 4.48 4.94 3.02
CA ILE A 18 3.45 4.47 3.94
C ILE A 18 4.11 4.30 5.29
N GLN A 19 3.65 5.05 6.28
CA GLN A 19 4.07 4.86 7.66
C GLN A 19 3.13 3.83 8.29
N PHE A 20 3.68 2.73 8.78
CA PHE A 20 2.89 1.74 9.50
C PHE A 20 2.68 2.23 10.93
N THR A 21 1.42 2.25 11.35
CA THR A 21 0.98 2.68 12.67
C THR A 21 -0.02 1.67 13.26
N PRO A 22 -0.20 1.62 14.59
CA PRO A 22 -1.10 0.65 15.22
C PRO A 22 -2.57 0.76 14.82
N ASP A 23 -2.99 1.93 14.35
CA ASP A 23 -4.35 2.27 13.93
C ASP A 23 -4.61 2.05 12.42
N LEU A 24 -3.57 1.74 11.64
CA LEU A 24 -3.68 1.54 10.21
C LEU A 24 -4.60 0.35 9.90
N LEU A 25 -5.49 0.49 8.92
CA LEU A 25 -6.37 -0.58 8.44
C LEU A 25 -5.88 -1.12 7.09
N PRO A 26 -6.21 -2.38 6.73
CA PRO A 26 -5.89 -2.91 5.40
C PRO A 26 -6.43 -2.06 4.25
N ALA A 27 -7.62 -1.46 4.44
CA ALA A 27 -8.24 -0.56 3.46
C ALA A 27 -7.46 0.74 3.24
N ASP A 28 -6.67 1.21 4.23
CA ASP A 28 -5.83 2.41 4.06
C ASP A 28 -4.61 2.13 3.17
N LEU A 29 -4.18 0.86 3.11
CA LEU A 29 -3.09 0.40 2.25
C LEU A 29 -3.59 0.08 0.84
N VAL A 30 -4.65 -0.72 0.78
CA VAL A 30 -5.20 -1.29 -0.45
C VAL A 30 -6.10 -0.31 -1.19
N GLY A 31 -6.91 0.44 -0.45
CA GLY A 31 -8.00 1.25 -1.01
C GLY A 31 -9.36 0.81 -0.51
N THR A 32 -10.36 1.63 -0.82
CA THR A 32 -11.74 1.47 -0.33
C THR A 32 -12.75 1.86 -1.39
N GLN A 33 -14.02 1.47 -1.19
CA GLN A 33 -15.12 1.98 -1.98
C GLN A 33 -15.70 3.23 -1.33
N ILE A 34 -15.74 4.33 -2.07
CA ILE A 34 -16.34 5.58 -1.66
C ILE A 34 -17.73 5.67 -2.29
N TYR A 35 -18.74 5.77 -1.44
CA TYR A 35 -20.12 6.02 -1.87
C TYR A 35 -20.31 7.48 -2.23
N ASN A 36 -20.76 7.75 -3.46
CA ASN A 36 -21.12 9.08 -3.91
C ASN A 36 -22.63 9.31 -3.74
N PRO A 37 -23.07 10.14 -2.76
CA PRO A 37 -24.50 10.35 -2.50
C PRO A 37 -25.21 11.13 -3.61
N ARG A 38 -24.48 11.78 -4.53
CA ARG A 38 -25.08 12.50 -5.66
C ARG A 38 -25.43 11.57 -6.82
N THR A 39 -24.59 10.57 -7.08
CA THR A 39 -24.81 9.60 -8.17
C THR A 39 -25.43 8.30 -7.67
N TYR A 40 -25.47 8.08 -6.35
CA TYR A 40 -25.87 6.82 -5.70
C TYR A 40 -24.99 5.63 -6.09
N GLU A 41 -23.75 5.89 -6.49
CA GLU A 41 -22.80 4.88 -6.97
C GLU A 41 -21.62 4.71 -6.01
N PHE A 42 -21.07 3.49 -5.98
CA PHE A 42 -19.79 3.21 -5.33
C PHE A 42 -18.66 3.38 -6.33
N SER A 43 -17.66 4.19 -5.97
CA SER A 43 -16.43 4.39 -6.74
C SER A 43 -15.24 3.81 -5.97
N VAL A 44 -14.35 3.11 -6.66
CA VAL A 44 -13.14 2.59 -6.03
C VAL A 44 -12.11 3.70 -5.89
N HIS A 45 -11.59 3.88 -4.69
CA HIS A 45 -10.44 4.71 -4.41
C HIS A 45 -9.24 3.80 -4.12
N GLN A 46 -8.28 3.76 -5.05
CA GLN A 46 -7.06 2.98 -4.91
C GLN A 46 -6.19 3.52 -3.76
N GLY A 47 -5.60 2.60 -3.00
CA GLY A 47 -4.67 2.94 -1.92
C GLY A 47 -3.25 3.22 -2.43
N PRO A 48 -2.34 3.61 -1.51
CA PRO A 48 -0.94 3.91 -1.84
C PRO A 48 -0.15 2.70 -2.37
N ILE A 49 -0.66 1.47 -2.21
CA ILE A 49 -0.01 0.26 -2.74
C ILE A 49 0.03 0.20 -4.28
N PHE A 50 -0.70 1.06 -5.00
CA PHE A 50 -0.66 1.06 -6.46
C PHE A 50 0.52 1.85 -7.07
N ALA A 51 1.41 2.40 -6.24
CA ALA A 51 2.65 3.01 -6.73
C ALA A 51 3.69 1.94 -7.13
N ASN A 52 4.60 2.30 -8.04
CA ASN A 52 5.66 1.41 -8.48
C ASN A 52 6.69 1.11 -7.38
N LEU A 53 7.13 2.15 -6.65
CA LEU A 53 8.09 2.06 -5.56
C LEU A 53 7.44 2.50 -4.26
N ILE A 54 7.36 1.58 -3.30
CA ILE A 54 6.72 1.83 -2.01
C ILE A 54 7.78 1.75 -0.92
N LEU A 55 7.88 2.79 -0.10
CA LEU A 55 8.60 2.76 1.17
C LEU A 55 7.60 2.51 2.29
N ALA A 56 7.61 1.30 2.84
CA ALA A 56 6.79 0.88 3.98
C ALA A 56 7.59 1.03 5.28
N ASP A 57 7.44 2.15 5.97
CA ASP A 57 8.21 2.44 7.18
C ASP A 57 7.62 1.76 8.42
N GLU A 58 8.49 1.13 9.20
CA GLU A 58 8.20 0.50 10.50
C GLU A 58 7.06 -0.53 10.45
N ILE A 59 7.12 -1.48 9.50
CA ILE A 59 6.02 -2.42 9.23
C ILE A 59 5.55 -3.22 10.44
N ASN A 60 6.45 -3.41 11.42
CA ASN A 60 6.20 -4.11 12.67
C ASN A 60 5.29 -3.33 13.64
N ARG A 61 5.01 -2.04 13.40
CA ARG A 61 4.09 -1.20 14.19
C ARG A 61 2.63 -1.45 13.89
N ALA A 62 2.30 -1.94 12.70
CA ALA A 62 0.91 -2.18 12.32
C ALA A 62 0.45 -3.59 12.75
N PRO A 63 -0.86 -3.79 12.96
CA PRO A 63 -1.41 -5.10 13.24
C PRO A 63 -1.06 -6.13 12.16
N ALA A 64 -0.96 -7.40 12.56
CA ALA A 64 -0.64 -8.51 11.63
C ALA A 64 -1.53 -8.54 10.38
N LYS A 65 -2.81 -8.16 10.50
CA LYS A 65 -3.75 -8.11 9.35
C LYS A 65 -3.32 -7.11 8.27
N VAL A 66 -2.73 -5.97 8.66
CA VAL A 66 -2.24 -4.96 7.71
C VAL A 66 -0.98 -5.45 7.02
N GLN A 67 -0.09 -6.08 7.79
CA GLN A 67 1.13 -6.70 7.24
C GLN A 67 0.76 -7.83 6.27
N SER A 68 -0.23 -8.67 6.60
CA SER A 68 -0.74 -9.71 5.71
C SER A 68 -1.31 -9.12 4.42
N ALA A 69 -2.06 -8.03 4.48
CA ALA A 69 -2.59 -7.37 3.27
C ALA A 69 -1.46 -6.86 2.34
N LEU A 70 -0.38 -6.31 2.91
CA LEU A 70 0.81 -5.93 2.13
C LEU A 70 1.46 -7.15 1.46
N LEU A 71 1.68 -8.22 2.25
CA LEU A 71 2.33 -9.44 1.75
C LEU A 71 1.48 -10.16 0.70
N GLU A 72 0.16 -10.18 0.87
CA GLU A 72 -0.78 -10.73 -0.11
C GLU A 72 -0.66 -9.97 -1.44
N ALA A 73 -0.68 -8.64 -1.41
CA ALA A 73 -0.49 -7.84 -2.61
C ALA A 73 0.87 -8.07 -3.28
N MET A 74 1.93 -8.28 -2.50
CA MET A 74 3.26 -8.63 -3.01
C MET A 74 3.32 -10.02 -3.64
N GLN A 75 2.67 -11.00 -3.03
CA GLN A 75 2.68 -12.38 -3.48
C GLN A 75 1.80 -12.59 -4.71
N GLU A 76 0.57 -12.08 -4.66
CA GLU A 76 -0.44 -12.28 -5.70
C GLU A 76 -0.30 -11.28 -6.85
N ARG A 77 0.41 -10.17 -6.65
CA ARG A 77 0.53 -9.04 -7.60
C ARG A 77 -0.83 -8.50 -8.07
N GLN A 78 -1.85 -8.65 -7.23
CA GLN A 78 -3.18 -8.12 -7.46
C GLN A 78 -3.88 -7.93 -6.13
N VAL A 79 -4.86 -7.02 -6.09
CA VAL A 79 -5.73 -6.84 -4.94
C VAL A 79 -7.16 -6.59 -5.38
N THR A 80 -8.12 -7.07 -4.59
CA THR A 80 -9.54 -6.87 -4.83
C THR A 80 -10.10 -5.82 -3.88
N ILE A 81 -10.82 -4.83 -4.42
CA ILE A 81 -11.50 -3.77 -3.67
C ILE A 81 -12.99 -3.85 -3.99
N GLY A 82 -13.79 -4.24 -3.00
CA GLY A 82 -15.18 -4.62 -3.25
C GLY A 82 -15.24 -5.81 -4.22
N ASP A 83 -15.86 -5.61 -5.37
CA ASP A 83 -16.02 -6.65 -6.40
C ASP A 83 -15.05 -6.50 -7.58
N VAL A 84 -14.10 -5.57 -7.51
CA VAL A 84 -13.17 -5.27 -8.62
C VAL A 84 -11.75 -5.65 -8.24
N THR A 85 -11.13 -6.51 -9.04
CA THR A 85 -9.72 -6.89 -8.91
C THR A 85 -8.83 -6.01 -9.77
N PHE A 86 -7.78 -5.46 -9.16
CA PHE A 86 -6.77 -4.64 -9.81
C PHE A 86 -5.43 -5.37 -9.76
N ARG A 87 -4.73 -5.39 -10.89
CA ARG A 87 -3.36 -5.93 -10.95
C ARG A 87 -2.36 -4.82 -10.67
N MET A 88 -1.29 -5.18 -9.98
CA MET A 88 -0.14 -4.30 -9.80
C MET A 88 0.61 -4.20 -11.13
N GLU A 89 1.29 -3.07 -11.34
CA GLU A 89 2.16 -2.91 -12.50
C GLU A 89 3.36 -3.87 -12.45
N ASP A 90 4.00 -4.12 -13.59
CA ASP A 90 5.15 -5.01 -13.68
C ASP A 90 6.28 -4.56 -12.74
N LEU A 91 6.51 -3.25 -12.69
CA LEU A 91 7.35 -2.60 -11.70
C LEU A 91 6.55 -2.35 -10.42
N PHE A 92 6.67 -3.29 -9.48
CA PHE A 92 6.10 -3.20 -8.15
C PHE A 92 7.14 -3.64 -7.12
N LEU A 93 7.70 -2.68 -6.38
CA LEU A 93 8.76 -2.91 -5.40
C LEU A 93 8.43 -2.24 -4.07
N VAL A 94 8.40 -3.05 -3.02
CA VAL A 94 8.22 -2.60 -1.64
C VAL A 94 9.56 -2.67 -0.91
N LEU A 95 10.02 -1.53 -0.38
CA LEU A 95 11.10 -1.46 0.58
C LEU A 95 10.49 -1.26 1.96
N ALA A 96 10.57 -2.28 2.81
CA ALA A 96 10.09 -2.22 4.17
C ALA A 96 11.23 -1.88 5.15
N THR A 97 10.94 -1.04 6.14
CA THR A 97 11.80 -0.85 7.31
C THR A 97 11.11 -1.43 8.53
N GLN A 98 11.90 -1.85 9.52
CA GLN A 98 11.40 -2.33 10.80
C GLN A 98 12.16 -1.61 11.93
N ASN A 99 11.45 -1.28 12.99
CA ASN A 99 12.06 -0.76 14.20
C ASN A 99 12.37 -1.94 15.14
N PRO A 100 13.65 -2.23 15.43
CA PRO A 100 14.03 -3.44 16.19
C PRO A 100 13.62 -3.40 17.67
N ILE A 101 13.18 -2.25 18.19
CA ILE A 101 12.88 -2.06 19.61
C ILE A 101 11.48 -2.58 20.00
N GLU A 102 10.57 -2.76 19.03
CA GLU A 102 9.19 -3.19 19.28
C GLU A 102 9.00 -4.72 19.13
N GLN A 103 10.02 -5.52 19.45
CA GLN A 103 9.95 -6.99 19.37
C GLN A 103 9.27 -7.66 20.58
N GLU A 104 8.55 -6.91 21.41
CA GLU A 104 7.80 -7.41 22.58
C GLU A 104 6.31 -7.62 22.31
#